data_AF-A0A2V7YIH7-F1
#
_entry.id   AF-A0A2V7YIH7-F1
#
_cell.length_a   1.000
_cell.length_b   1.000
_cell.length_c   1.000
_cell.angle_alpha   90.00
_cell.angle_beta   90.00
_cell.angle_gamma   90.00
#
_symmetry.space_group_name_H-M   'P 1'
#
loop_
_entity.id
_entity.type
_entity.pdbx_description
1 polymer ?
#
loop_
_entity_poly.entity_id
_entity_poly.type
_entity_poly.pdbx_seq_one_letter_code
_entity_poly.pdbx_strand_id
1 'polypeptide(L)' 'MSRRVAVIHDWLTGMRGGESVLEAILDALPQAELFTLFHFPG' A
#
# COMPACT_ATOMS: atom_id res chain seq x y z
N MET A 1 7.68 18.35 -12.29
CA MET A 1 6.52 17.43 -12.42
C MET A 1 6.72 16.30 -11.44
N SER A 2 5.89 16.19 -10.39
CA SER A 2 5.91 14.99 -9.54
C SER A 2 5.37 13.80 -10.33
N ARG A 3 5.98 12.63 -10.17
CA ARG A 3 5.47 11.40 -10.80
C ARG A 3 4.18 10.99 -10.09
N ARG A 4 3.14 10.70 -10.87
CA ARG A 4 1.91 10.06 -10.37
C ARG A 4 2.16 8.56 -10.28
N VAL A 5 2.05 8.01 -9.07
CA VAL A 5 2.36 6.61 -8.77
C VAL A 5 1.16 5.99 -8.08
N ALA A 6 0.82 4.76 -8.46
CA ALA A 6 -0.16 3.94 -7.79
C ALA A 6 0.54 2.72 -7.20
N VAL A 7 0.21 2.38 -5.95
CA VAL A 7 0.65 1.15 -5.29
C VAL A 7 -0.57 0.25 -5.16
N ILE A 8 -0.47 -0.98 -5.65
CA ILE A 8 -1.54 -1.96 -5.58
C ILE A 8 -1.08 -3.07 -4.64
N HIS A 9 -1.83 -3.26 -3.55
CA HIS A 9 -1.68 -4.41 -2.66
C HIS A 9 -2.95 -5.24 -2.76
N ASP A 10 -2.85 -6.54 -2.93
CA ASP A 10 -4.05 -7.36 -3.13
C ASP A 10 -4.97 -7.29 -1.91
N TRP A 11 -4.50 -7.69 -0.73
CA TRP A 11 -5.33 -7.93 0.45
C TRP A 11 -4.79 -7.22 1.70
N LEU A 12 -5.57 -6.28 2.25
CA LEU A 12 -5.33 -5.71 3.59
C LEU A 12 -6.12 -6.50 4.63
N THR A 13 -5.49 -7.50 5.22
CA THR A 13 -6.13 -8.45 6.16
C THR A 13 -5.50 -8.44 7.56
N GLY A 14 -4.44 -7.68 7.78
CA GLY A 14 -3.72 -7.54 9.05
C GLY A 14 -2.26 -7.14 8.82
N MET A 15 -1.43 -7.08 9.86
CA MET A 15 0.01 -6.82 9.68
C MET A 15 0.78 -8.14 9.49
N ARG A 16 1.06 -8.53 8.24
CA ARG A 16 1.98 -9.62 7.89
C ARG A 16 3.12 -9.09 7.03
N GLY A 17 3.98 -9.99 6.55
CA GLY A 17 5.17 -9.61 5.76
C GLY A 17 4.84 -8.82 4.48
N GLY A 18 3.68 -9.08 3.86
CA GLY A 18 3.23 -8.31 2.71
C GLY A 18 2.93 -6.85 3.07
N GLU A 19 2.21 -6.64 4.17
CA GLU A 19 1.87 -5.33 4.68
C GLU A 19 3.10 -4.57 5.23
N SER A 20 4.09 -5.28 5.80
CA SER A 20 5.39 -4.67 6.15
C SER A 20 6.17 -4.15 4.93
N VAL A 21 6.10 -4.86 3.80
CA VAL A 21 6.70 -4.37 2.55
C VAL A 21 5.89 -3.21 1.99
N LEU A 22 4.56 -3.27 2.04
CA LEU A 22 3.69 -2.18 1.64
C LEU A 22 4.02 -0.90 2.43
N GLU A 23 4.19 -1.00 3.74
CA GLU A 23 4.58 0.13 4.60
C GLU A 23 5.89 0.77 4.13
N ALA A 24 6.94 -0.04 3.91
CA ALA A 24 8.22 0.46 3.40
C ALA A 24 8.12 1.09 1.99
N ILE A 25 7.22 0.59 1.14
CA ILE A 25 6.94 1.17 -0.18
C ILE A 25 6.28 2.55 -0.03
N LEU A 26 5.30 2.68 0.88
CA LEU A 26 4.59 3.94 1.12
C LEU A 26 5.49 4.99 1.78
N ASP A 27 6.44 4.58 2.62
CA ASP A 27 7.49 5.47 3.15
C ASP A 27 8.37 6.05 2.03
N ALA A 28 8.73 5.22 1.04
CA ALA A 28 9.54 5.64 -0.10
C ALA A 28 8.75 6.48 -1.13
N LEU A 29 7.42 6.28 -1.20
CA LEU A 29 6.52 6.91 -2.16
C LEU A 29 5.31 7.53 -1.46
N PRO A 30 5.51 8.56 -0.62
CA PRO A 30 4.45 9.11 0.23
C PRO A 30 3.30 9.75 -0.55
N GLN A 31 3.51 10.10 -1.82
CA GLN A 31 2.49 10.65 -2.72
C GLN A 31 1.72 9.59 -3.51
N ALA A 32 2.02 8.30 -3.34
CA ALA A 32 1.38 7.26 -4.10
C ALA A 32 -0.06 7.03 -3.65
N GLU A 33 -0.96 6.80 -4.60
CA GLU A 33 -2.33 6.40 -4.32
C GLU A 33 -2.37 4.88 -4.09
N LEU A 34 -2.94 4.46 -2.97
CA LEU A 34 -3.02 3.06 -2.58
C LEU A 34 -4.34 2.44 -3.02
N PHE A 35 -4.27 1.34 -3.76
CA PHE A 35 -5.41 0.52 -4.13
C PHE A 35 -5.30 -0.87 -3.52
N THR A 36 -6.43 -1.41 -3.09
CA THR A 36 -6.55 -2.79 -2.61
C THR A 36 -7.82 -3.44 -3.10
N LEU A 37 -7.77 -4.76 -3.34
CA LEU A 37 -8.96 -5.53 -3.72
C LEU A 37 -9.83 -5.82 -2.50
N PHE A 38 -9.20 -6.07 -1.35
CA PHE A 38 -9.91 -6.37 -0.12
C PHE A 38 -9.31 -5.59 1.03
N HIS A 39 -10.17 -4.88 1.75
CA HIS A 39 -9.84 -4.22 3.00
C HIS A 39 -10.82 -4.70 4.05
N PHE A 40 -10.31 -5.42 5.04
CA PHE A 40 -11.10 -5.86 6.19
C PHE A 40 -10.73 -4.96 7.36
N PRO A 41 -11.50 -3.88 7.60
CA PRO A 41 -11.27 -3.04 8.76
C PRO A 41 -11.48 -3.89 10.02
N GLY A 42 -10.56 -3.75 10.97
CA GLY A 42 -10.70 -4.22 12.34
C GLY A 42 -11.52 -3.24 13.16
#